data_AF-A0A352MV58-F1
#
_entry.id   AF-A0A352MV58-F1
#
_cell.length_a   1.000
_cell.length_b   1.000
_cell.length_c   1.000
_cell.angle_alpha   90.00
_cell.angle_beta   90.00
_cell.angle_gamma   90.00
#
_symmetry.space_group_name_H-M   'P 1'
#
loop_
_entity.id
_entity.type
_entity.pdbx_description
1 polymer ?
#
loop_
_entity_poly.entity_id
_entity_poly.type
_entity_poly.pdbx_seq_one_letter_code
_entity_poly.pdbx_strand_id
1 'polypeptide(L)' 'MFNNFNLTNQEILTIIDNYKNLINRYATVDGKLDEDLEQEIKLLIFKVLSKNRKIEKN' A
#
# COMPACT_ATOMS: atom_id res chain seq x y z
N MET A 1 -6.71 -16.78 -2.73
CA MET A 1 -6.76 -16.58 -4.19
C MET A 1 -6.94 -15.09 -4.41
N PHE A 2 -5.88 -14.35 -4.77
CA PHE A 2 -5.98 -12.91 -5.05
C PHE A 2 -6.44 -12.75 -6.50
N ASN A 3 -7.67 -12.26 -6.68
CA ASN A 3 -8.24 -11.99 -8.00
C ASN A 3 -7.35 -11.00 -8.76
N ASN A 4 -7.27 -11.16 -10.08
CA ASN A 4 -6.56 -10.27 -11.01
C ASN A 4 -7.23 -8.89 -11.04
N PHE A 5 -7.13 -8.12 -9.96
CA PHE A 5 -7.54 -6.72 -9.95
C PHE A 5 -6.47 -5.90 -10.64
N ASN A 6 -6.81 -5.37 -11.81
CA ASN A 6 -5.99 -4.37 -12.49
C ASN A 6 -6.21 -3.02 -11.79
N LEU A 7 -5.74 -2.90 -10.54
CA LEU A 7 -5.97 -1.73 -9.71
C LEU A 7 -5.26 -0.51 -10.30
N THR A 8 -5.99 0.57 -10.50
CA THR A 8 -5.45 1.88 -10.84
C THR A 8 -4.66 2.47 -9.67
N ASN A 9 -3.82 3.48 -9.92
CA ASN A 9 -3.09 4.15 -8.83
C ASN A 9 -4.05 4.73 -7.79
N GLN A 10 -5.16 5.29 -8.24
CA GLN A 10 -6.16 5.90 -7.37
C GLN A 10 -6.81 4.87 -6.44
N GLU A 11 -7.19 3.70 -6.96
CA GLU A 11 -7.77 2.62 -6.13
C GLU A 11 -6.77 2.10 -5.10
N ILE A 12 -5.49 1.99 -5.46
CA ILE A 12 -4.44 1.61 -4.50
C ILE A 12 -4.29 2.67 -3.41
N LEU A 13 -4.32 3.95 -3.75
CA LEU A 13 -4.27 5.05 -2.77
C LEU A 13 -5.51 5.04 -1.86
N THR A 14 -6.70 4.77 -2.40
CA THR A 14 -7.92 4.60 -1.60
C THR A 14 -7.80 3.42 -0.64
N ILE A 15 -7.22 2.30 -1.06
CA ILE A 15 -6.93 1.16 -0.17
C ILE A 15 -5.99 1.60 0.95
N ILE A 16 -4.88 2.28 0.62
CA ILE A 16 -3.93 2.76 1.62
C ILE A 16 -4.61 3.68 2.63
N ASP A 17 -5.46 4.61 2.19
CA ASP A 17 -6.19 5.53 3.06
C ASP A 17 -7.21 4.81 3.97
N ASN A 18 -7.98 3.87 3.40
CA ASN A 18 -8.93 3.05 4.16
C ASN A 18 -8.26 2.23 5.27
N TYR A 19 -7.00 1.84 5.09
CA TYR A 19 -6.23 1.08 6.07
C TYR A 19 -5.26 1.94 6.89
N LYS A 20 -5.34 3.28 6.82
CA LYS A 20 -4.43 4.21 7.52
C LYS A 20 -4.24 3.89 9.00
N ASN A 21 -5.32 3.60 9.73
CA ASN A 21 -5.24 3.27 11.16
C ASN A 21 -4.40 2.02 11.43
N LEU A 22 -4.48 1.01 10.56
CA LEU A 22 -3.69 -0.21 10.67
C LEU A 22 -2.23 0.05 10.32
N ILE A 23 -1.98 0.83 9.27
CA ILE A 23 -0.64 1.27 8.87
C ILE A 23 0.02 2.04 10.01
N ASN A 24 -0.66 3.02 10.58
CA ASN A 24 -0.16 3.81 11.72
C ASN A 24 0.15 2.94 12.94
N ARG A 25 -0.67 1.93 13.21
CA ARG A 25 -0.41 0.97 14.29
C ARG A 25 0.87 0.18 14.07
N TYR A 26 1.15 -0.26 12.84
CA TYR A 26 2.37 -0.99 12.51
C TYR A 26 3.59 -0.08 12.33
N ALA A 27 3.38 1.20 12.04
CA ALA A 27 4.41 2.23 11.99
C ALA A 27 4.71 2.85 13.36
N THR A 28 4.03 2.44 14.43
CA THR A 28 4.27 2.97 15.77
C THR A 28 5.40 2.21 16.45
N VAL A 29 6.48 2.91 16.78
CA VAL A 29 7.64 2.40 17.53
C VAL A 29 7.73 3.16 18.85
N ASP A 30 7.84 2.43 19.96
CA ASP A 30 7.88 3.00 21.32
C ASP A 30 6.76 4.01 21.63
N GLY A 31 5.56 3.73 21.11
CA GLY A 31 4.37 4.55 21.33
C GLY A 31 4.31 5.85 20.52
N LYS A 32 5.25 6.07 19.60
CA LYS A 32 5.26 7.19 18.66
C LYS A 32 5.16 6.70 17.23
N LEU A 33 4.43 7.44 16.40
CA LEU A 33 4.39 7.17 14.97
C LEU A 33 5.77 7.48 14.37
N ASP A 34 6.36 6.50 13.71
CA ASP A 34 7.53 6.67 12.87
C ASP A 34 7.05 6.95 11.44
N GLU A 35 7.22 8.20 11.00
CA GLU A 35 6.74 8.66 9.68
C GLU A 35 7.52 8.03 8.52
N ASP A 36 8.78 7.63 8.74
CA ASP A 36 9.60 6.97 7.73
C ASP A 36 9.11 5.52 7.54
N LEU A 37 8.84 4.82 8.65
CA LEU A 37 8.26 3.48 8.63
C LEU A 37 6.84 3.49 8.04
N GLU A 38 6.03 4.51 8.35
CA GLU A 38 4.70 4.69 7.75
C GLU A 38 4.79 4.79 6.23
N GLN A 39 5.74 5.60 5.71
CA GLN A 39 5.98 5.75 4.28
C GLN A 39 6.48 4.46 3.64
N GLU A 40 7.38 3.73 4.29
CA GLU A 40 7.90 2.46 3.76
C GLU A 40 6.79 1.42 3.62
N ILE A 41 5.91 1.30 4.63
CA ILE A 41 4.74 0.40 4.59
C ILE A 41 3.83 0.78 3.42
N LYS A 42 3.51 2.07 3.25
CA LYS A 42 2.68 2.56 2.12
C LYS A 42 3.32 2.23 0.77
N LEU A 43 4.63 2.44 0.64
CA LEU A 43 5.37 2.17 -0.60
C LEU A 43 5.36 0.69 -0.95
N LEU A 44 5.55 -0.20 0.04
CA LEU A 44 5.51 -1.64 -0.15
C LEU A 44 4.11 -2.12 -0.56
N ILE A 45 3.06 -1.63 0.09
CA ILE A 45 1.66 -1.92 -0.30
C ILE A 45 1.43 -1.49 -1.75
N PHE A 46 1.82 -0.26 -2.11
CA PHE A 46 1.66 0.24 -3.46
C PHE A 46 2.40 -0.61 -4.49
N LYS A 47 3.65 -0.97 -4.21
CA LYS A 47 4.49 -1.81 -5.09
C LYS A 47 3.88 -3.20 -5.30
N VAL A 48 3.36 -3.82 -4.24
CA VAL A 48 2.75 -5.16 -4.32
C VAL A 48 1.45 -5.11 -5.13
N LEU A 49 0.59 -4.14 -4.86
CA LEU A 49 -0.71 -4.03 -5.53
C LEU A 49 -0.59 -3.58 -6.99
N SER A 50 0.40 -2.75 -7.33
CA SER A 50 0.65 -2.33 -8.71
C SER A 50 1.35 -3.39 -9.57
N LYS A 51 2.02 -4.39 -8.96
CA LYS A 51 2.77 -5.44 -9.67
C LYS A 51 1.90 -6.38 -10.51
N ASN A 52 0.60 -6.48 -10.20
CA ASN A 52 -0.35 -7.31 -10.94
C ASN A 52 -0.88 -6.65 -12.23
N ARG A 53 -0.45 -5.43 -12.54
CA ARG A 53 -0.73 -4.81 -13.83
C ARG A 53 0.04 -5.59 -14.89
N LYS A 54 -0.66 -6.35 -15.73
CA LYS A 54 -0.06 -6.91 -16.94
C LYS A 54 0.54 -5.74 -17.72
N ILE A 55 1.86 -5.72 -17.83
CA ILE A 55 2.56 -4.93 -18.83
C ILE A 55 2.14 -5.58 -20.15
N GLU A 56 1.13 -5.03 -20.83
CA GLU A 56 0.95 -5.31 -22.25
C GLU A 56 2.22 -4.80 -22.93
N LYS A 57 3.13 -5.74 -23.23
CA LYS A 57 4.26 -5.50 -24.11
C LYS A 57 3.66 -5.26 -25.49
N ASN A 58 3.53 -3.99 -25.87
CA ASN A 58 3.44 -3.60 -27.28
C ASN A 58 4.75 -3.90 -27.99
#